data_AF-A0A9Q9DTI2-F1
#
_entry.id   AF-A0A9Q9DTI2-F1
#
_cell.length_a   1.000
_cell.length_b   1.000
_cell.length_c   1.000
_cell.angle_alpha   90.00
_cell.angle_beta   90.00
_cell.angle_gamma   90.00
#
_symmetry.space_group_name_H-M   'P 1'
#
loop_
_entity.id
_entity.type
_entity.pdbx_description
1 polymer ?
#
loop_
_entity_poly.entity_id
_entity_poly.type
_entity_poly.pdbx_seq_one_letter_code
_entity_poly.pdbx_strand_id
1 'polypeptide(L)'
;MRFTLLISALAATALATPLAIRQTNMTGESDSWQPAPDTQASCDEKTEKHISFMRGPPLETVINNACAAMMPVCAYHDRLPEGTACAATIDFKLDGPKTSTQHANVIDKDGNSIADWDVKCKHLLEPVNLDHTDVFLVDVTPAAQPENSAGVFWQRVDCYGYFHQILDKSSPDGCHTEAGSGVGALGVGGETPLAGTVFNVTIAPRQGSP
;
A
#
# COMPACT_ATOMS: atom_id res chain seq x y z
N MET A 1 -34.62 60.47 -32.75
CA MET A 1 -34.72 59.49 -31.65
C MET A 1 -33.60 58.47 -31.81
N ARG A 2 -32.93 58.06 -30.72
CA ARG A 2 -31.88 57.02 -30.75
C ARG A 2 -32.55 55.65 -30.59
N PHE A 3 -32.27 54.70 -31.47
CA PHE A 3 -32.62 53.29 -31.25
C PHE A 3 -31.41 52.56 -30.67
N THR A 4 -31.59 51.99 -29.48
CA THR A 4 -30.53 51.32 -28.71
C THR A 4 -30.37 49.87 -29.14
N LEU A 5 -29.12 49.42 -29.24
CA LEU A 5 -28.75 48.02 -29.48
C LEU A 5 -29.32 47.08 -28.41
N LEU A 6 -29.79 45.90 -28.82
CA LEU A 6 -29.92 44.74 -27.95
C LEU A 6 -29.19 43.55 -28.60
N ILE A 7 -27.98 43.30 -28.09
CA ILE A 7 -27.15 42.15 -28.44
C ILE A 7 -27.58 40.99 -27.54
N SER A 8 -28.34 40.04 -28.08
CA SER A 8 -28.69 38.81 -27.35
C SER A 8 -27.52 37.83 -27.43
N ALA A 9 -26.70 37.78 -26.39
CA ALA A 9 -25.66 36.78 -26.24
C ALA A 9 -26.29 35.40 -26.04
N LEU A 10 -26.07 34.45 -26.96
CA LEU A 10 -26.39 33.05 -26.71
C LEU A 10 -25.43 32.53 -25.63
N ALA A 11 -25.99 32.09 -24.50
CA ALA A 11 -25.24 31.40 -23.47
C ALA A 11 -24.80 30.02 -24.00
N ALA A 12 -23.54 29.91 -24.43
CA ALA A 12 -22.91 28.62 -24.66
C ALA A 12 -22.71 27.94 -23.30
N THR A 13 -23.64 27.08 -22.91
CA THR A 13 -23.41 26.08 -21.86
C THR A 13 -22.39 25.07 -22.38
N ALA A 14 -21.11 25.45 -22.30
CA ALA A 14 -20.02 24.52 -22.47
C ALA A 14 -20.17 23.45 -21.39
N LEU A 15 -20.63 22.27 -21.78
CA LEU A 15 -20.51 21.08 -20.97
C LEU A 15 -19.01 20.83 -20.80
N ALA A 16 -18.46 21.37 -19.71
CA ALA A 16 -17.20 20.91 -19.17
C ALA A 16 -17.43 19.49 -18.65
N THR A 17 -17.59 18.53 -19.57
CA THR A 17 -17.40 17.11 -19.26
C THR A 17 -16.05 17.03 -18.59
N PRO A 18 -15.97 16.62 -17.31
CA PRO A 18 -14.67 16.35 -16.72
C PRO A 18 -14.03 15.32 -17.64
N LEU A 19 -12.88 15.68 -18.22
CA LEU A 19 -12.00 14.70 -18.80
C LEU A 19 -11.60 13.80 -17.64
N ALA A 20 -12.36 12.71 -17.47
CA ALA A 20 -11.96 11.60 -16.64
C ALA A 20 -10.70 11.07 -17.30
N ILE A 21 -9.55 11.61 -16.85
CA ILE A 21 -8.24 11.12 -17.22
C ILE A 21 -8.28 9.65 -16.82
N ARG A 22 -8.40 8.77 -17.82
CA ARG A 22 -8.19 7.35 -17.61
C ARG A 22 -6.76 7.26 -17.09
N GLN A 23 -6.61 7.07 -15.78
CA GLN A 23 -5.35 6.63 -15.23
C GLN A 23 -5.02 5.36 -16.00
N THR A 24 -3.94 5.43 -16.77
CA THR A 24 -3.30 4.23 -17.33
C THR A 24 -3.15 3.23 -16.20
N ASN A 25 -3.40 1.94 -16.46
CA ASN A 25 -3.33 0.87 -15.47
C ASN A 25 -1.93 0.79 -14.87
N MET A 26 -1.66 1.64 -13.88
CA MET A 26 -0.51 1.54 -13.01
C MET A 26 -0.81 0.41 -12.05
N THR A 27 -0.14 -0.73 -12.25
CA THR A 27 0.36 -1.48 -11.10
C THR A 27 0.98 -0.49 -10.10
N GLY A 28 0.96 -0.76 -8.79
CA GLY A 28 1.51 0.20 -7.82
C GLY A 28 2.98 0.57 -8.10
N GLU A 29 3.66 -0.35 -8.77
CA GLU A 29 4.89 -0.25 -9.53
C GLU A 29 5.01 1.01 -10.42
N SER A 30 6.10 1.74 -10.21
CA SER A 30 6.52 2.87 -11.03
C SER A 30 8.04 2.88 -11.06
N ASP A 31 8.63 2.61 -12.22
CA ASP A 31 10.10 2.59 -12.42
C ASP A 31 10.78 3.91 -12.00
N SER A 32 10.01 4.99 -11.96
CA SER A 32 10.45 6.33 -11.54
C SER A 32 10.18 6.68 -10.07
N TRP A 33 9.51 5.82 -9.31
CA TRP A 33 9.31 6.06 -7.88
C TRP A 33 10.64 5.89 -7.13
N GLN A 34 10.88 6.76 -6.14
CA GLN A 34 12.06 6.75 -5.28
C GLN A 34 11.59 7.08 -3.85
N PRO A 35 12.23 6.50 -2.81
CA PRO A 35 11.92 6.86 -1.43
C PRO A 35 12.26 8.34 -1.17
N ALA A 36 11.56 8.97 -0.22
CA ALA A 36 11.90 10.31 0.23
C ALA A 36 13.35 10.38 0.74
N PRO A 37 14.04 11.54 0.62
CA PRO A 37 15.33 11.76 1.27
C PRO A 37 15.29 11.40 2.77
N ASP A 38 16.42 10.96 3.33
CA ASP A 38 16.56 10.57 4.74
C ASP A 38 15.63 9.43 5.21
N THR A 39 14.94 8.74 4.30
CA THR A 39 14.21 7.50 4.61
C THR A 39 15.18 6.42 5.09
N GLN A 40 14.87 5.74 6.19
CA GLN A 40 15.75 4.72 6.79
C GLN A 40 14.96 3.46 7.13
N ALA A 41 15.53 2.30 6.78
CA ALA A 41 15.06 1.00 7.24
C ALA A 41 15.74 0.60 8.57
N SER A 42 15.02 -0.14 9.39
CA SER A 42 15.46 -0.75 10.65
C SER A 42 14.92 -2.17 10.69
N CYS A 43 15.80 -3.13 10.44
CA CYS A 43 15.45 -4.54 10.32
C CYS A 43 15.54 -5.26 11.66
N ASP A 44 14.64 -6.22 11.90
CA ASP A 44 14.68 -7.04 13.10
C ASP A 44 15.71 -8.18 12.93
N GLU A 45 16.97 -7.88 13.22
CA GLU A 45 18.08 -8.85 13.21
C GLU A 45 17.91 -10.00 14.23
N LYS A 46 16.90 -9.96 15.12
CA LYS A 46 16.66 -11.00 16.13
C LYS A 46 15.73 -12.10 15.62
N THR A 47 14.99 -11.88 14.54
CA THR A 47 14.20 -12.95 13.92
C THR A 47 15.06 -13.75 12.96
N GLU A 48 15.15 -15.06 13.18
CA GLU A 48 15.75 -15.99 12.22
C GLU A 48 14.78 -16.33 11.05
N LYS A 49 13.64 -15.63 10.95
CA LYS A 49 12.57 -15.89 9.99
C LYS A 49 12.54 -14.86 8.87
N HIS A 50 12.39 -15.36 7.65
CA HIS A 50 12.29 -14.56 6.43
C HIS A 50 11.04 -14.95 5.64
N ILE A 51 10.55 -14.03 4.82
CA ILE A 51 9.49 -14.27 3.84
C ILE A 51 10.11 -14.74 2.52
N SER A 52 9.56 -15.83 1.96
CA SER A 52 9.99 -16.45 0.72
C SER A 52 8.98 -16.23 -0.41
N PHE A 53 9.16 -15.14 -1.16
CA PHE A 53 8.39 -14.86 -2.39
C PHE A 53 8.71 -15.82 -3.55
N MET A 54 9.74 -16.67 -3.40
CA MET A 54 10.06 -17.78 -4.32
C MET A 54 9.21 -19.04 -4.09
N ARG A 55 8.61 -19.20 -2.90
CA ARG A 55 7.76 -20.35 -2.54
C ARG A 55 6.29 -19.98 -2.33
N GLY A 56 6.03 -18.73 -1.93
CA GLY A 56 4.68 -18.19 -1.72
C GLY A 56 4.14 -17.39 -2.91
N PRO A 57 3.11 -16.55 -2.68
CA PRO A 57 2.65 -15.59 -3.67
C PRO A 57 3.78 -14.61 -4.06
N PRO A 58 3.83 -14.11 -5.30
CA PRO A 58 4.85 -13.13 -5.72
C PRO A 58 4.79 -11.85 -4.87
N LEU A 59 5.96 -11.24 -4.61
CA LEU A 59 6.10 -9.96 -3.90
C LEU A 59 5.06 -8.92 -4.37
N GLU A 60 4.98 -8.74 -5.68
CA GLU A 60 4.01 -7.90 -6.38
C GLU A 60 2.57 -8.12 -5.95
N THR A 61 2.16 -9.37 -5.86
CA THR A 61 0.79 -9.74 -5.48
C THR A 61 0.53 -9.41 -4.00
N VAL A 62 1.53 -9.65 -3.14
CA VAL A 62 1.45 -9.37 -1.70
C VAL A 62 1.37 -7.86 -1.44
N ILE A 63 2.26 -7.05 -2.02
CA ILE A 63 2.25 -5.59 -1.84
C ILE A 63 0.96 -4.98 -2.43
N ASN A 64 0.60 -5.37 -3.65
CA ASN A 64 -0.58 -4.81 -4.33
C ASN A 64 -1.88 -5.11 -3.55
N ASN A 65 -1.98 -6.29 -2.93
CA ASN A 65 -3.11 -6.65 -2.07
C ASN A 65 -3.03 -5.98 -0.68
N ALA A 66 -1.84 -5.80 -0.12
CA ALA A 66 -1.66 -5.06 1.14
C ALA A 66 -2.15 -3.61 0.99
N CYS A 67 -1.69 -2.91 -0.04
CA CYS A 67 -2.08 -1.54 -0.32
C CYS A 67 -3.56 -1.41 -0.69
N ALA A 68 -4.11 -2.34 -1.48
CA ALA A 68 -5.55 -2.35 -1.78
C ALA A 68 -6.45 -2.55 -0.55
N ALA A 69 -5.94 -3.14 0.54
CA ALA A 69 -6.68 -3.26 1.79
C ALA A 69 -6.54 -2.03 2.72
N MET A 70 -5.48 -1.24 2.58
CA MET A 70 -5.21 -0.07 3.43
C MET A 70 -5.66 1.27 2.81
N MET A 71 -5.74 1.33 1.48
CA MET A 71 -6.18 2.51 0.73
C MET A 71 -7.70 2.49 0.46
N PRO A 72 -8.34 3.65 0.21
CA PRO A 72 -9.72 3.70 -0.23
C PRO A 72 -9.95 2.93 -1.54
N VAL A 73 -11.13 2.35 -1.75
CA VAL A 73 -11.43 1.53 -2.94
C VAL A 73 -11.23 2.27 -4.27
N CYS A 74 -11.42 3.60 -4.29
CA CYS A 74 -11.14 4.44 -5.45
C CYS A 74 -9.65 4.57 -5.81
N ALA A 75 -8.75 4.24 -4.88
CA ALA A 75 -7.33 4.10 -5.19
C ALA A 75 -7.04 2.87 -6.06
N TYR A 76 -8.00 1.97 -6.28
CA TYR A 76 -7.90 0.71 -7.03
C TYR A 76 -9.05 0.53 -8.03
N HIS A 77 -9.18 1.44 -9.00
CA HIS A 77 -10.27 1.45 -9.98
C HIS A 77 -10.39 0.14 -10.79
N ASP A 78 -9.27 -0.53 -11.06
CA ASP A 78 -9.17 -1.85 -11.67
C ASP A 78 -9.86 -2.98 -10.89
N ARG A 79 -10.16 -2.77 -9.60
CA ARG A 79 -10.85 -3.70 -8.70
C ARG A 79 -12.32 -3.33 -8.47
N LEU A 80 -12.84 -2.29 -9.11
CA LEU A 80 -14.22 -1.82 -8.95
C LEU A 80 -15.17 -2.45 -9.99
N PRO A 81 -16.46 -2.65 -9.64
CA PRO A 81 -17.47 -3.02 -10.63
C PRO A 81 -17.59 -2.00 -11.76
N GLU A 82 -17.90 -2.47 -12.98
CA GLU A 82 -18.15 -1.59 -14.13
C GLU A 82 -19.21 -0.52 -13.80
N GLY A 83 -18.96 0.72 -14.23
CA GLY A 83 -19.82 1.86 -13.94
C GLY A 83 -19.61 2.53 -12.58
N THR A 84 -18.73 2.02 -11.73
CA THR A 84 -18.37 2.71 -10.46
C THR A 84 -17.63 4.01 -10.75
N ALA A 85 -18.22 5.14 -10.37
CA ALA A 85 -17.60 6.46 -10.51
C ALA A 85 -16.83 6.85 -9.24
N CYS A 86 -15.57 7.26 -9.41
CA CYS A 86 -14.73 7.82 -8.36
C CYS A 86 -14.45 9.30 -8.65
N ALA A 87 -14.36 10.11 -7.59
CA ALA A 87 -13.77 11.44 -7.72
C ALA A 87 -12.28 11.30 -8.07
N ALA A 88 -11.78 12.16 -8.95
CA ALA A 88 -10.39 12.12 -9.40
C ALA A 88 -9.44 12.71 -8.35
N THR A 89 -9.12 11.92 -7.32
CA THR A 89 -8.10 12.21 -6.31
C THR A 89 -7.00 11.16 -6.41
N ILE A 90 -5.75 11.58 -6.63
CA ILE A 90 -4.59 10.69 -6.60
C ILE A 90 -3.95 10.62 -5.20
N ASP A 91 -4.14 11.69 -4.41
CA ASP A 91 -3.74 11.80 -3.01
C ASP A 91 -4.89 11.35 -2.11
N PHE A 92 -4.65 10.31 -1.33
CA PHE A 92 -5.61 9.78 -0.36
C PHE A 92 -5.17 10.15 1.06
N LYS A 93 -6.11 10.47 1.94
CA LYS A 93 -5.77 10.81 3.33
C LYS A 93 -5.48 9.54 4.12
N LEU A 94 -4.38 9.54 4.87
CA LEU A 94 -4.01 8.48 5.80
C LEU A 94 -4.70 8.76 7.16
N ASP A 95 -6.01 8.46 7.20
CA ASP A 95 -6.86 8.67 8.38
C ASP A 95 -6.55 7.67 9.52
N GLY A 96 -5.41 7.88 10.17
CA GLY A 96 -4.89 7.05 11.26
C GLY A 96 -4.18 5.77 10.81
N PRO A 97 -3.67 4.97 11.76
CA PRO A 97 -2.95 3.74 11.46
C PRO A 97 -3.77 2.77 10.61
N LYS A 98 -3.09 2.11 9.66
CA LYS A 98 -3.65 1.03 8.83
C LYS A 98 -2.87 -0.25 9.08
N THR A 99 -3.57 -1.37 9.07
CA THR A 99 -2.99 -2.71 9.13
C THR A 99 -3.63 -3.56 8.06
N SER A 100 -2.82 -4.37 7.39
CA SER A 100 -3.26 -5.40 6.46
C SER A 100 -2.55 -6.70 6.75
N THR A 101 -3.30 -7.79 6.70
CA THR A 101 -2.77 -9.15 6.76
C THR A 101 -2.73 -9.70 5.33
N GLN A 102 -1.62 -10.35 4.96
CA GLN A 102 -1.48 -11.04 3.68
C GLN A 102 -1.01 -12.48 3.88
N HIS A 103 -1.00 -13.24 2.78
CA HIS A 103 -0.39 -14.55 2.72
C HIS A 103 1.03 -14.46 2.16
N ALA A 104 2.03 -15.02 2.84
CA ALA A 104 3.40 -15.13 2.35
C ALA A 104 4.15 -16.27 3.06
N ASN A 105 4.98 -17.03 2.33
CA ASN A 105 5.60 -18.22 2.93
C ASN A 105 6.75 -17.88 3.87
N VAL A 106 6.82 -18.50 5.05
CA VAL A 106 7.89 -18.25 6.03
C VAL A 106 8.95 -19.35 5.99
N ILE A 107 10.22 -18.93 6.00
CA ILE A 107 11.40 -19.78 6.03
C ILE A 107 12.36 -19.37 7.16
N ASP A 108 13.18 -20.31 7.62
CA ASP A 108 14.28 -20.04 8.56
C ASP A 108 15.52 -19.47 7.84
N LYS A 109 16.54 -19.13 8.62
CA LYS A 109 17.85 -18.64 8.14
C LYS A 109 18.61 -19.62 7.23
N ASP A 110 18.27 -20.91 7.27
CA ASP A 110 18.89 -21.97 6.46
C ASP A 110 18.04 -22.27 5.21
N GLY A 111 16.94 -21.53 5.00
CA GLY A 111 16.03 -21.66 3.87
C GLY A 111 15.03 -22.81 3.99
N ASN A 112 14.85 -23.44 5.15
CA ASN A 112 13.81 -24.44 5.37
C ASN A 112 12.46 -23.75 5.62
N SER A 113 11.36 -24.30 5.10
CA SER A 113 10.03 -23.79 5.43
C SER A 113 9.64 -24.13 6.87
N ILE A 114 9.14 -23.15 7.60
CA ILE A 114 8.75 -23.31 9.00
C ILE A 114 7.30 -23.73 9.07
N ALA A 115 7.04 -25.00 9.41
CA ALA A 115 5.68 -25.50 9.61
C ALA A 115 4.97 -24.81 10.79
N ASP A 116 3.63 -24.80 10.75
CA ASP A 116 2.70 -24.23 11.76
C ASP A 116 2.62 -22.68 11.84
N TRP A 117 3.30 -21.93 10.97
CA TRP A 117 3.34 -20.47 11.02
C TRP A 117 2.33 -19.78 10.08
N ASP A 118 1.12 -20.37 9.94
CA ASP A 118 0.26 -20.20 8.76
C ASP A 118 -1.07 -19.36 8.94
N VAL A 119 -1.33 -18.29 8.13
CA VAL A 119 -2.57 -17.44 8.07
C VAL A 119 -3.79 -18.01 7.33
N LYS A 120 -4.95 -17.57 7.82
CA LYS A 120 -6.02 -17.08 6.93
C LYS A 120 -6.13 -15.56 6.93
N CYS A 121 -6.08 -14.93 5.74
CA CYS A 121 -6.74 -13.64 5.56
C CYS A 121 -8.25 -13.84 5.65
N LYS A 122 -8.90 -13.15 6.58
CA LYS A 122 -10.37 -13.13 6.66
C LYS A 122 -10.93 -12.06 5.73
N HIS A 123 -10.94 -12.33 4.43
CA HIS A 123 -11.93 -11.72 3.52
C HIS A 123 -12.92 -12.81 3.08
N LEU A 124 -13.82 -13.17 3.99
CA LEU A 124 -14.83 -14.21 3.76
C LEU A 124 -16.21 -13.67 4.11
N LEU A 125 -16.96 -13.35 3.06
CA LEU A 125 -18.43 -13.42 3.08
C LEU A 125 -18.94 -14.87 2.85
N GLU A 126 -18.05 -15.85 2.61
CA GLU A 126 -18.39 -17.27 2.43
C GLU A 126 -17.41 -18.21 3.16
N PRO A 127 -17.83 -19.40 3.64
CA PRO A 127 -16.96 -20.31 4.38
C PRO A 127 -16.11 -21.21 3.46
N VAL A 128 -14.79 -20.97 3.41
CA VAL A 128 -13.84 -21.85 2.71
C VAL A 128 -13.08 -22.76 3.69
N ASN A 129 -13.30 -24.07 3.56
CA ASN A 129 -12.49 -25.11 4.19
C ASN A 129 -11.17 -25.27 3.41
N LEU A 130 -10.15 -24.49 3.82
CA LEU A 130 -8.74 -24.68 3.46
C LEU A 130 -7.93 -25.02 4.72
N ASP A 131 -7.00 -25.96 4.58
CA ASP A 131 -6.45 -26.76 5.68
C ASP A 131 -5.08 -26.23 6.20
N HIS A 132 -4.25 -25.62 5.34
CA HIS A 132 -2.87 -25.16 5.66
C HIS A 132 -2.47 -23.94 4.76
N THR A 133 -2.09 -22.73 5.25
CA THR A 133 -1.69 -21.55 4.39
C THR A 133 -1.03 -20.36 5.15
N ASP A 134 -0.03 -19.62 4.59
CA ASP A 134 1.15 -18.99 5.29
C ASP A 134 1.19 -17.43 5.51
N VAL A 135 1.86 -16.84 6.54
CA VAL A 135 1.65 -15.47 7.18
C VAL A 135 2.40 -14.20 6.68
N PHE A 136 1.73 -13.03 6.72
CA PHE A 136 2.37 -11.67 6.71
C PHE A 136 1.51 -10.52 7.33
N LEU A 137 2.09 -9.62 8.16
CA LEU A 137 1.46 -8.36 8.63
C LEU A 137 2.17 -7.11 8.10
N VAL A 138 1.35 -6.14 7.67
CA VAL A 138 1.77 -4.90 7.02
C VAL A 138 1.07 -3.74 7.71
N ASP A 139 1.82 -2.86 8.36
CA ASP A 139 1.29 -1.71 9.10
C ASP A 139 1.81 -0.39 8.54
N VAL A 140 0.98 0.64 8.60
CA VAL A 140 1.33 2.02 8.26
C VAL A 140 0.86 2.92 9.38
N THR A 141 1.78 3.59 10.06
CA THR A 141 1.47 4.55 11.13
C THR A 141 1.81 5.96 10.65
N PRO A 142 0.82 6.85 10.43
CA PRO A 142 1.09 8.25 10.06
C PRO A 142 1.85 8.98 11.17
N ALA A 143 2.66 9.96 10.78
CA ALA A 143 3.25 10.90 11.72
C ALA A 143 2.17 11.59 12.58
N ALA A 144 2.50 11.87 13.85
CA ALA A 144 1.63 12.67 14.71
C ALA A 144 1.46 14.08 14.14
N GLN A 145 0.22 14.52 13.93
CA GLN A 145 -0.11 15.82 13.35
C GLN A 145 -0.84 16.73 14.34
N PRO A 146 -0.69 18.07 14.23
CA PRO A 146 -1.58 19.01 14.91
C PRO A 146 -3.05 18.80 14.53
N GLU A 147 -3.97 19.04 15.48
CA GLU A 147 -5.43 18.89 15.27
C GLU A 147 -5.98 19.69 14.08
N ASN A 148 -5.34 20.82 13.75
CA ASN A 148 -5.74 21.72 12.66
C ASN A 148 -4.89 21.54 11.37
N SER A 149 -4.16 20.43 11.24
CA SER A 149 -3.42 20.10 10.02
C SER A 149 -4.35 19.63 8.89
N ALA A 150 -3.84 19.62 7.65
CA ALA A 150 -4.53 18.94 6.55
C ALA A 150 -4.57 17.40 6.73
N GLY A 151 -3.65 16.86 7.54
CA GLY A 151 -3.38 15.42 7.68
C GLY A 151 -2.23 14.94 6.79
N VAL A 152 -1.88 13.67 6.96
CA VAL A 152 -0.93 12.94 6.10
C VAL A 152 -1.66 12.42 4.86
N PHE A 153 -1.03 12.51 3.69
CA PHE A 153 -1.58 12.01 2.43
C PHE A 153 -0.57 11.10 1.72
N TRP A 154 -1.07 10.11 0.99
CA TRP A 154 -0.29 9.16 0.21
C TRP A 154 -0.95 8.82 -1.13
N GLN A 155 -0.13 8.44 -2.10
CA GLN A 155 -0.54 7.92 -3.40
C GLN A 155 -0.41 6.39 -3.45
N ARG A 156 -1.00 5.76 -4.50
CA ARG A 156 -0.86 4.31 -4.74
C ARG A 156 0.62 3.90 -4.82
N VAL A 157 1.42 4.73 -5.49
CA VAL A 157 2.86 4.52 -5.69
C VAL A 157 3.65 4.64 -4.39
N ASP A 158 3.22 5.45 -3.42
CA ASP A 158 3.91 5.56 -2.13
C ASP A 158 3.68 4.31 -1.28
N CYS A 159 2.44 3.86 -1.16
CA CYS A 159 2.13 2.64 -0.42
C CYS A 159 2.91 1.46 -1.00
N TYR A 160 2.84 1.29 -2.31
CA TYR A 160 3.56 0.22 -2.99
C TYR A 160 5.09 0.38 -2.83
N GLY A 161 5.62 1.57 -3.12
CA GLY A 161 7.06 1.83 -3.17
C GLY A 161 7.75 1.63 -1.84
N TYR A 162 7.18 2.11 -0.73
CA TYR A 162 7.78 1.92 0.59
C TYR A 162 7.75 0.45 1.07
N PHE A 163 6.71 -0.33 0.73
CA PHE A 163 6.71 -1.76 1.02
C PHE A 163 7.63 -2.56 0.08
N HIS A 164 7.77 -2.15 -1.17
CA HIS A 164 8.76 -2.74 -2.07
C HIS A 164 10.18 -2.44 -1.58
N GLN A 165 10.44 -1.20 -1.15
CA GLN A 165 11.73 -0.76 -0.60
C GLN A 165 12.17 -1.64 0.58
N ILE A 166 11.32 -1.83 1.59
CA ILE A 166 11.69 -2.65 2.77
C ILE A 166 11.81 -4.15 2.47
N LEU A 167 11.06 -4.69 1.50
CA LEU A 167 11.04 -6.13 1.19
C LEU A 167 12.08 -6.57 0.15
N ASP A 168 12.43 -5.72 -0.81
CA ASP A 168 13.31 -6.04 -1.94
C ASP A 168 14.74 -5.50 -1.78
N LYS A 169 14.94 -4.38 -1.07
CA LYS A 169 16.29 -3.84 -0.86
C LYS A 169 16.95 -4.50 0.35
N SER A 170 18.27 -4.67 0.26
CA SER A 170 19.12 -5.07 1.39
C SER A 170 19.50 -3.86 2.24
N SER A 171 20.05 -4.13 3.43
CA SER A 171 20.52 -3.10 4.36
C SER A 171 21.57 -2.18 3.70
N PRO A 172 21.53 -0.85 3.93
CA PRO A 172 20.69 -0.12 4.89
C PRO A 172 19.29 0.27 4.37
N ASP A 173 18.99 -0.02 3.11
CA ASP A 173 17.84 0.53 2.38
C ASP A 173 16.55 -0.29 2.56
N GLY A 174 16.68 -1.55 2.98
CA GLY A 174 15.60 -2.48 3.28
C GLY A 174 16.10 -3.73 4.02
N CYS A 175 15.26 -4.76 4.12
CA CYS A 175 15.50 -5.95 4.95
C CYS A 175 15.70 -7.25 4.15
N HIS A 176 15.96 -7.19 2.85
CA HIS A 176 16.24 -8.38 2.03
C HIS A 176 17.62 -8.98 2.32
N THR A 177 17.67 -10.29 2.53
CA THR A 177 18.88 -11.10 2.78
C THR A 177 18.99 -12.25 1.77
N GLU A 178 20.11 -12.98 1.76
CA GLU A 178 20.28 -14.17 0.91
C GLU A 178 19.25 -15.29 1.20
N ALA A 179 18.70 -15.34 2.41
CA ALA A 179 17.65 -16.30 2.76
C ALA A 179 16.30 -15.86 2.16
N GLY A 180 15.97 -14.57 2.25
CA GLY A 180 14.73 -13.98 1.73
C GLY A 180 14.47 -12.60 2.31
N SER A 181 13.23 -12.13 2.21
CA SER A 181 12.86 -10.82 2.74
C SER A 181 12.67 -10.87 4.25
N GLY A 182 13.52 -10.18 5.01
CA GLY A 182 13.36 -9.99 6.44
C GLY A 182 12.19 -9.06 6.80
N VAL A 183 12.06 -8.78 8.09
CA VAL A 183 11.01 -7.92 8.66
C VAL A 183 11.62 -6.72 9.37
N GLY A 184 10.83 -5.68 9.62
CA GLY A 184 11.33 -4.45 10.21
C GLY A 184 10.41 -3.25 9.96
N ALA A 185 10.93 -2.06 10.25
CA ALA A 185 10.25 -0.80 10.01
C ALA A 185 11.07 0.10 9.07
N LEU A 186 10.38 0.90 8.27
CA LEU A 186 10.95 1.94 7.42
C LEU A 186 10.30 3.27 7.80
N GLY A 187 11.11 4.21 8.26
CA GLY A 187 10.68 5.57 8.61
C GLY A 187 10.88 6.51 7.42
N VAL A 188 9.82 7.16 6.97
CA VAL A 188 9.87 8.13 5.86
C VAL A 188 10.52 9.44 6.33
N GLY A 189 11.57 9.86 5.64
CA GLY A 189 12.30 11.11 5.92
C GLY A 189 11.88 12.30 5.06
N GLY A 190 12.73 13.33 5.09
CA GLY A 190 12.69 14.48 4.19
C GLY A 190 11.48 15.41 4.38
N GLU A 191 11.28 16.29 3.39
CA GLU A 191 10.18 17.27 3.37
C GLU A 191 9.01 16.79 2.50
N THR A 192 8.45 15.62 2.81
CA THR A 192 7.33 15.02 2.07
C THR A 192 6.03 15.01 2.89
N PRO A 193 4.84 14.88 2.26
CA PRO A 193 3.57 14.70 2.98
C PRO A 193 3.53 13.48 3.92
N LEU A 194 4.44 12.52 3.71
CA LEU A 194 4.59 11.31 4.51
C LEU A 194 5.71 11.38 5.55
N ALA A 195 6.45 12.48 5.67
CA ALA A 195 7.57 12.60 6.62
C ALA A 195 7.16 12.22 8.06
N GLY A 196 7.93 11.33 8.68
CA GLY A 196 7.65 10.73 10.00
C GLY A 196 6.63 9.58 10.01
N THR A 197 6.09 9.18 8.85
CA THR A 197 5.25 7.98 8.71
C THR A 197 6.14 6.74 8.79
N VAL A 198 5.67 5.70 9.46
CA VAL A 198 6.37 4.42 9.61
C VAL A 198 5.62 3.33 8.85
N PHE A 199 6.32 2.70 7.91
CA PHE A 199 5.90 1.51 7.17
C PHE A 199 6.53 0.30 7.88
N ASN A 200 5.73 -0.57 8.46
CA ASN A 200 6.22 -1.67 9.28
C ASN A 200 5.74 -3.01 8.71
N VAL A 201 6.63 -4.01 8.79
CA VAL A 201 6.44 -5.36 8.30
C VAL A 201 6.76 -6.30 9.46
N THR A 202 5.87 -7.25 9.75
CA THR A 202 6.09 -8.26 10.79
C THR A 202 5.55 -9.64 10.39
N ILE A 203 6.13 -10.69 10.97
CA ILE A 203 5.60 -12.06 10.92
C ILE A 203 4.96 -12.35 12.28
N ALA A 204 3.68 -12.73 12.30
CA ALA A 204 2.94 -13.05 13.52
C ALA A 204 2.56 -14.54 13.57
N PRO A 205 2.51 -15.18 14.75
CA PRO A 205 1.91 -16.50 14.86
C PRO A 205 0.39 -16.42 14.60
N ARG A 206 -0.16 -17.52 14.07
CA ARG A 206 -1.61 -17.69 13.90
C ARG A 206 -2.38 -17.42 15.20
N GLN A 207 -3.29 -16.46 15.19
CA GLN A 207 -4.25 -16.29 16.28
C GLN A 207 -5.32 -17.40 16.22
N GLY A 208 -5.06 -18.52 16.91
CA GLY A 208 -6.06 -19.55 17.12
C GLY A 208 -5.51 -20.97 17.32
N SER A 209 -5.00 -21.22 18.54
CA SER A 209 -5.02 -22.54 19.20
C SER A 209 -5.17 -22.31 20.72
N PRO A 210 -6.18 -22.90 21.39
CA PRO A 210 -6.05 -23.32 22.79
C PRO A 210 -5.13 -24.54 22.93
#